data_AF-A0A3L8C2N6-F1
#
_entry.id   AF-A0A3L8C2N6-F1
#
_cell.length_a   1.000
_cell.length_b   1.000
_cell.length_c   1.000
_cell.angle_alpha   90.00
_cell.angle_beta   90.00
_cell.angle_gamma   90.00
#
_symmetry.space_group_name_H-M   'P 1'
#
loop_
_entity.id
_entity.type
_entity.pdbx_description
1 polymer ?
#
loop_
_entity_poly.entity_id
_entity_poly.type
_entity_poly.pdbx_seq_one_letter_code
_entity_poly.pdbx_strand_id
1 'polypeptide(L)'
;MISSGLQAGLAMKQAVLTRWIDLVSFIVFVAMVSTGLVMEYSLPSRSHGSTLLSLTRHQWGDLHYFISLCFVFLMSSHLFLHGKYISRAIAGRASREHRYRLAIGLVCFIALILMAMIPLLAPVQAR
;
A
#
# COMPACT_ATOMS: atom_id res chain seq x y z
N MET A 1 29.19 28.88 3.41
CA MET A 1 28.68 28.34 4.69
C MET A 1 27.16 28.39 4.85
N ILE A 2 26.40 29.23 4.12
CA ILE A 2 24.92 29.25 4.20
C ILE A 2 24.26 28.03 3.52
N SER A 3 24.89 27.48 2.48
CA SER A 3 24.39 26.32 1.72
C SER A 3 24.33 25.02 2.54
N SER A 4 25.32 24.76 3.41
CA SER A 4 25.37 23.50 4.19
C SER A 4 24.29 23.43 5.27
N GLY A 5 23.98 24.55 5.94
CA GLY A 5 22.91 24.62 6.93
C GLY A 5 21.52 24.44 6.33
N LEU A 6 21.26 25.05 5.15
CA LEU A 6 19.99 24.88 4.42
C LEU A 6 19.80 23.43 3.96
N GLN A 7 20.85 22.79 3.41
CA GLN A 7 20.81 21.39 3.00
C GLN A 7 20.56 20.44 4.17
N ALA A 8 21.20 20.67 5.32
CA ALA A 8 20.96 19.90 6.53
C ALA A 8 19.50 20.05 7.02
N GLY A 9 18.95 21.27 7.02
CA GLY A 9 17.57 21.53 7.38
C GLY A 9 16.55 20.82 6.47
N LEU A 10 16.77 20.84 5.15
CA LEU A 10 15.92 20.15 4.18
C LEU A 10 15.99 18.61 4.33
N ALA A 11 17.18 18.06 4.57
CA ALA A 11 17.35 16.63 4.79
C ALA A 11 16.63 16.15 6.06
N MET A 12 16.71 16.91 7.16
CA MET A 12 15.97 16.61 8.40
C MET A 12 14.45 16.64 8.17
N LYS A 13 13.93 17.63 7.44
CA LYS A 13 12.50 17.68 7.08
C LYS A 13 12.06 16.48 6.24
N GLN A 14 12.87 16.07 5.27
CA GLN A 14 12.59 14.87 4.46
C GLN A 14 12.55 13.59 5.32
N ALA A 15 13.48 13.45 6.27
CA ALA A 15 13.52 12.29 7.17
C ALA A 15 12.28 12.23 8.07
N VAL A 16 11.85 13.38 8.61
CA VAL A 16 10.62 13.47 9.41
C VAL A 16 9.39 13.14 8.56
N LEU A 17 9.28 13.67 7.34
CA LEU A 17 8.17 13.37 6.43
C LEU A 17 8.09 11.88 6.09
N THR A 18 9.23 11.26 5.77
CA THR A 18 9.31 9.83 5.45
C THR A 18 8.81 8.98 6.63
N ARG A 19 9.27 9.29 7.85
CA ARG A 19 8.83 8.57 9.06
C ARG A 19 7.32 8.65 9.26
N TRP A 20 6.73 9.83 9.09
CA TRP A 20 5.29 10.00 9.27
C TRP A 20 4.48 9.31 8.18
N ILE A 21 4.90 9.41 6.92
CA ILE A 21 4.26 8.68 5.82
C ILE A 21 4.30 7.19 6.08
N ASP A 22 5.42 6.63 6.51
CA ASP A 22 5.55 5.19 6.80
C ASP A 22 4.63 4.76 7.95
N LEU A 23 4.60 5.53 9.04
CA LEU A 23 3.76 5.24 10.20
C LEU A 23 2.27 5.31 9.86
N VAL A 24 1.84 6.37 9.18
CA VAL A 24 0.44 6.56 8.77
C VAL A 24 0.05 5.49 7.75
N SER A 25 0.94 5.14 6.80
CA SER A 25 0.72 4.05 5.85
C SER A 25 0.47 2.72 6.56
N PHE A 26 1.23 2.43 7.63
CA PHE A 26 1.04 1.21 8.40
C PHE A 26 -0.31 1.18 9.13
N ILE A 27 -0.72 2.29 9.74
CA ILE A 27 -2.03 2.39 10.40
C ILE A 27 -3.17 2.20 9.38
N VAL A 28 -3.08 2.87 8.23
CA VAL A 28 -4.08 2.77 7.16
C VAL A 28 -4.11 1.36 6.56
N PHE A 29 -2.96 0.70 6.42
CA PHE A 29 -2.88 -0.70 6.01
C PHE A 29 -3.63 -1.62 6.97
N VAL A 30 -3.40 -1.48 8.27
CA VAL A 30 -4.10 -2.28 9.29
C VAL A 30 -5.61 -2.06 9.22
N ALA A 31 -6.07 -0.81 9.05
CA ALA A 31 -7.48 -0.49 8.87
C ALA A 31 -8.06 -1.10 7.58
N MET A 32 -7.32 -1.05 6.46
CA MET A 32 -7.72 -1.63 5.18
C MET A 32 -7.89 -3.14 5.28
N VAL A 33 -6.91 -3.85 5.87
CA VAL A 33 -6.99 -5.29 6.10
C VAL A 33 -8.15 -5.62 7.04
N SER A 34 -8.30 -4.90 8.14
CA SER A 34 -9.35 -5.14 9.12
C SER A 34 -10.75 -5.01 8.51
N THR A 35 -10.98 -3.95 7.72
CA THR A 35 -12.27 -3.73 7.03
C THR A 35 -12.53 -4.77 5.94
N GLY A 36 -11.50 -5.21 5.21
CA GLY A 36 -11.62 -6.32 4.27
C GLY A 36 -12.01 -7.64 4.96
N LEU A 37 -11.36 -7.96 6.08
CA LEU A 37 -11.67 -9.14 6.89
C LEU A 37 -13.09 -9.09 7.47
N VAL A 38 -13.55 -7.91 7.92
CA VAL A 38 -14.94 -7.71 8.38
C VAL A 38 -15.93 -8.06 7.27
N MET A 39 -15.70 -7.58 6.04
CA MET A 39 -16.59 -7.88 4.92
C MET A 39 -16.52 -9.33 4.47
N GLU A 40 -15.36 -9.99 4.59
CA GLU A 40 -15.22 -11.39 4.19
C GLU A 40 -15.86 -12.34 5.20
N TYR A 41 -15.57 -12.14 6.50
CA TYR A 41 -15.92 -13.11 7.54
C TYR A 41 -17.13 -12.71 8.38
N SER A 42 -17.29 -11.43 8.73
CA SER A 42 -18.36 -10.98 9.63
C SER A 42 -19.64 -10.60 8.89
N LEU A 43 -19.52 -10.02 7.70
CA LEU A 43 -20.66 -9.58 6.88
C LEU A 43 -20.56 -10.12 5.44
N PRO A 44 -20.46 -11.45 5.21
CA PRO A 44 -20.27 -12.03 3.88
C PRO A 44 -21.37 -11.68 2.88
N SER A 45 -21.12 -11.92 1.58
CA SER A 45 -22.12 -11.71 0.54
C SER A 45 -23.33 -12.63 0.81
N ARG A 46 -24.51 -12.03 1.09
CA ARG A 46 -25.74 -12.64 1.66
C ARG A 46 -25.90 -12.54 3.18
N SER A 47 -25.36 -11.50 3.82
CA SER A 47 -25.66 -11.21 5.23
C SER A 47 -27.09 -10.69 5.51
N HIS A 48 -27.98 -10.62 4.49
CA HIS A 48 -29.42 -10.30 4.61
C HIS A 48 -29.78 -9.11 5.53
N GLY A 49 -28.97 -8.04 5.50
CA GLY A 49 -29.22 -6.85 6.32
C GLY A 49 -28.61 -6.89 7.72
N SER A 50 -27.82 -7.91 8.06
CA SER A 50 -27.00 -7.91 9.28
C SER A 50 -26.09 -6.69 9.32
N THR A 51 -25.90 -6.17 10.53
CA THR A 51 -25.05 -5.01 10.78
C THR A 51 -23.92 -5.37 11.73
N LEU A 52 -22.79 -4.70 11.57
CA LEU A 52 -21.69 -4.72 12.52
C LEU A 52 -21.34 -3.28 12.85
N LEU A 53 -21.30 -2.94 14.15
CA LEU A 53 -21.17 -1.55 14.62
C LEU A 53 -22.23 -0.62 13.99
N SER A 54 -23.47 -1.12 13.85
CA SER A 54 -24.59 -0.41 13.22
C SER A 54 -24.40 -0.05 11.74
N LEU A 55 -23.36 -0.59 11.09
CA LEU A 55 -23.11 -0.43 9.67
C LEU A 55 -23.44 -1.72 8.92
N THR A 56 -24.11 -1.57 7.78
CA THR A 56 -24.39 -2.65 6.82
C THR A 56 -23.14 -3.04 6.04
N ARG A 57 -23.17 -4.18 5.33
CA ARG A 57 -22.09 -4.59 4.41
C ARG A 57 -21.76 -3.49 3.39
N HIS A 58 -22.76 -2.80 2.86
CA HIS A 58 -22.56 -1.74 1.87
C HIS A 58 -21.80 -0.55 2.47
N GLN A 59 -22.17 -0.12 3.67
CA GLN A 59 -21.50 0.99 4.36
C GLN A 59 -20.06 0.63 4.77
N TRP A 60 -19.82 -0.61 5.21
CA TRP A 60 -18.45 -1.11 5.39
C TRP A 60 -17.67 -1.16 4.08
N GLY A 61 -18.33 -1.45 2.96
CA GLY A 61 -17.76 -1.37 1.61
C GLY A 61 -17.34 0.04 1.23
N ASP A 62 -18.18 1.04 1.49
CA ASP A 62 -17.86 2.45 1.25
C ASP A 62 -16.64 2.88 2.09
N LEU A 63 -16.63 2.50 3.38
CA LEU A 63 -15.51 2.78 4.27
C LEU A 63 -14.21 2.09 3.78
N HIS A 64 -14.29 0.81 3.43
CA HIS A 64 -13.15 0.06 2.90
C HIS A 64 -12.62 0.67 1.61
N TYR A 65 -13.51 1.16 0.74
CA TYR A 65 -13.15 1.84 -0.50
C TYR A 65 -12.34 3.13 -0.24
N PHE A 66 -12.82 4.03 0.63
CA PHE A 66 -12.09 5.26 0.93
C PHE A 66 -10.75 5.00 1.64
N ILE A 67 -10.72 4.02 2.56
CA ILE A 67 -9.46 3.59 3.21
C ILE A 67 -8.48 3.05 2.16
N SER A 68 -8.96 2.25 1.19
CA SER A 68 -8.13 1.71 0.12
C SER A 68 -7.57 2.80 -0.79
N LEU A 69 -8.37 3.82 -1.13
CA LEU A 69 -7.90 4.96 -1.91
C LEU A 69 -6.82 5.76 -1.17
N CYS A 70 -7.04 5.99 0.14
CA CYS A 70 -6.03 6.62 1.00
C CYS A 70 -4.75 5.79 1.08
N PHE A 71 -4.88 4.46 1.21
CA PHE A 71 -3.75 3.54 1.22
C PHE A 71 -2.92 3.61 -0.07
N VAL A 72 -3.57 3.60 -1.24
CA VAL A 72 -2.89 3.72 -2.54
C VAL A 72 -2.13 5.04 -2.65
N PHE A 73 -2.74 6.15 -2.21
CA PHE A 73 -2.08 7.47 -2.19
C PHE A 73 -0.85 7.48 -1.28
N LEU A 74 -0.97 6.95 -0.06
CA LEU A 74 0.12 6.87 0.91
C LEU A 74 1.24 5.95 0.43
N MET A 75 0.90 4.79 -0.15
CA MET A 75 1.88 3.87 -0.72
C MET A 75 2.64 4.49 -1.91
N SER A 76 1.95 5.25 -2.76
CA SER A 76 2.58 6.01 -3.85
C SER A 76 3.58 7.04 -3.31
N SER A 77 3.19 7.76 -2.24
CA SER A 77 4.06 8.73 -1.56
C SER A 77 5.25 8.06 -0.86
N HIS A 78 5.03 6.90 -0.22
CA HIS A 78 6.08 6.07 0.37
C HIS A 78 7.13 5.69 -0.69
N LEU A 79 6.72 5.11 -1.82
CA LEU A 79 7.64 4.72 -2.89
C LEU A 79 8.41 5.93 -3.46
N PHE A 80 7.74 7.07 -3.63
CA PHE A 80 8.39 8.30 -4.11
C PHE A 80 9.46 8.81 -3.13
N LEU A 81 9.15 8.88 -1.83
CA LEU A 81 10.09 9.35 -0.80
C LEU A 81 11.28 8.41 -0.61
N HIS A 82 11.06 7.10 -0.76
CA HIS A 82 12.09 6.07 -0.69
C HIS A 82 12.83 5.84 -2.02
N GLY A 83 12.57 6.66 -3.06
CA GLY A 83 13.16 6.51 -4.39
C GLY A 83 14.70 6.41 -4.40
N LYS A 84 15.41 7.19 -3.56
CA LYS A 84 16.89 7.09 -3.45
C LYS A 84 17.34 5.74 -2.91
N TYR A 85 16.61 5.18 -1.95
CA TYR A 85 16.88 3.84 -1.44
C TYR A 85 16.64 2.80 -2.52
N ILE A 86 15.51 2.91 -3.25
CA ILE A 86 15.18 2.02 -4.36
C ILE A 86 16.27 2.07 -5.45
N SER A 87 16.68 3.26 -5.90
CA SER A 87 17.76 3.41 -6.88
C SER A 87 19.07 2.77 -6.40
N ARG A 88 19.44 2.94 -5.12
CA ARG A 88 20.64 2.31 -4.55
C ARG A 88 20.49 0.80 -4.39
N ALA A 89 19.31 0.32 -4.05
CA ALA A 89 19.01 -1.10 -3.97
C ALA A 89 19.10 -1.77 -5.35
N ILE A 90 18.73 -1.04 -6.42
CA ILE A 90 18.83 -1.47 -7.83
C ILE A 90 20.24 -1.30 -8.40
N ALA A 91 21.00 -0.27 -8.00
CA ALA A 91 22.35 -0.01 -8.50
C ALA A 91 23.49 -0.62 -7.65
N GLY A 92 23.16 -1.26 -6.52
CA GLY A 92 24.13 -1.72 -5.52
C GLY A 92 25.01 -2.90 -5.98
N ARG A 93 26.33 -2.78 -5.81
CA ARG A 93 27.36 -3.74 -6.27
C ARG A 93 27.63 -4.93 -5.30
N ALA A 94 26.64 -5.46 -4.59
CA ALA A 94 26.82 -6.62 -3.70
C ALA A 94 26.32 -7.92 -4.37
N SER A 95 27.22 -8.65 -5.03
CA SER A 95 26.94 -9.56 -6.16
C SER A 95 25.93 -10.70 -5.95
N ARG A 96 25.70 -11.18 -4.72
CA ARG A 96 24.79 -12.32 -4.45
C ARG A 96 23.47 -11.92 -3.80
N GLU A 97 23.50 -11.11 -2.74
CA GLU A 97 22.28 -10.65 -2.05
C GLU A 97 21.45 -9.68 -2.90
N HIS A 98 22.12 -8.90 -3.76
CA HIS A 98 21.48 -7.99 -4.70
C HIS A 98 20.59 -8.71 -5.72
N ARG A 99 21.08 -9.81 -6.29
CA ARG A 99 20.35 -10.57 -7.33
C ARG A 99 19.08 -11.20 -6.80
N TYR A 100 19.12 -11.80 -5.61
CA TYR A 100 17.93 -12.40 -4.98
C TYR A 100 16.89 -11.34 -4.61
N ARG A 101 17.31 -10.21 -4.04
CA ARG A 101 16.39 -9.11 -3.69
C ARG A 101 15.70 -8.52 -4.92
N LEU A 102 16.43 -8.35 -6.02
CA LEU A 102 15.86 -7.91 -7.30
C LEU A 102 14.92 -8.95 -7.90
N ALA A 103 15.31 -10.23 -7.88
CA ALA A 103 14.48 -11.31 -8.39
C ALA A 103 13.15 -11.40 -7.63
N ILE A 104 13.18 -11.37 -6.29
CA ILE A 104 11.95 -11.30 -5.48
C ILE A 104 11.14 -10.06 -5.83
N GLY A 105 11.78 -8.88 -5.88
CA GLY A 105 11.10 -7.63 -6.19
C GLY A 105 10.38 -7.69 -7.53
N LEU A 106 11.04 -8.21 -8.56
CA LEU A 106 10.47 -8.39 -9.90
C LEU A 106 9.33 -9.43 -9.90
N VAL A 107 9.53 -10.59 -9.25
CA VAL A 107 8.50 -11.63 -9.14
C VAL A 107 7.26 -11.10 -8.42
N CYS A 108 7.42 -10.44 -7.28
CA CYS A 108 6.33 -9.81 -6.55
C CYS A 108 5.63 -8.73 -7.39
N PHE A 109 6.39 -7.91 -8.13
CA PHE A 109 5.81 -6.87 -8.99
C PHE A 109 5.00 -7.47 -10.15
N ILE A 110 5.54 -8.47 -10.85
CA ILE A 110 4.82 -9.19 -11.91
C ILE A 110 3.56 -9.84 -11.33
N ALA A 111 3.67 -10.52 -10.18
CA ALA A 111 2.52 -11.13 -9.52
C ALA A 111 1.44 -10.10 -9.15
N LEU A 112 1.82 -8.92 -8.65
CA LEU A 112 0.90 -7.82 -8.35
C LEU A 112 0.20 -7.31 -9.62
N ILE A 113 0.92 -7.10 -10.72
CA ILE A 113 0.33 -6.68 -12.00
C ILE A 113 -0.65 -7.74 -12.50
N LEU A 114 -0.25 -9.02 -12.51
CA LEU A 114 -1.14 -10.10 -12.92
C LEU A 114 -2.40 -10.14 -12.05
N MET A 115 -2.26 -10.05 -10.73
CA MET A 115 -3.39 -10.03 -9.80
C MET A 115 -4.32 -8.83 -10.04
N ALA A 116 -3.78 -7.66 -10.34
CA ALA A 116 -4.56 -6.47 -10.69
C ALA A 116 -5.28 -6.59 -12.04
N MET A 117 -4.75 -7.39 -12.98
CA MET A 117 -5.37 -7.64 -14.29
C MET A 117 -6.48 -8.70 -14.23
N ILE A 118 -6.50 -9.58 -13.22
CA ILE A 118 -7.51 -10.66 -13.10
C ILE A 118 -8.95 -10.12 -13.23
N PRO A 119 -9.39 -9.08 -12.50
CA PRO A 119 -10.75 -8.57 -12.62
C PRO A 119 -11.11 -8.02 -14.00
N LEU A 120 -10.12 -7.56 -14.79
CA LEU A 120 -10.33 -7.03 -16.14
C LEU A 120 -10.46 -8.14 -17.19
N LEU A 121 -9.85 -9.29 -16.94
CA LEU A 121 -9.85 -10.45 -17.84
C LEU A 121 -10.90 -11.49 -17.48
N ALA A 122 -11.39 -11.48 -16.23
CA ALA A 122 -12.39 -12.41 -15.75
C ALA A 122 -13.72 -12.19 -16.49
N PRO A 123 -14.32 -13.24 -17.09
CA PRO A 123 -15.61 -13.10 -17.74
C PRO A 123 -16.69 -12.72 -16.72
N VAL A 124 -17.55 -11.77 -17.08
CA VAL A 124 -18.72 -11.42 -16.28
C VAL A 124 -19.70 -12.58 -16.32
N GLN A 125 -19.80 -13.32 -15.22
CA GLN A 125 -20.80 -14.37 -15.05
C GLN A 125 -22.09 -13.70 -14.59
N ALA A 126 -23.05 -13.52 -15.51
CA ALA A 126 -24.42 -13.23 -15.12
C ALA A 126 -24.97 -14.49 -14.43
N ARG A 127 -25.42 -14.32 -13.19
CA ARG A 127 -26.04 -15.40 -12.40
C ARG A 127 -27.53 -15.48 -12.70
#